data_AF-A0A382XHR6-F1
#
_entry.id   AF-A0A382XHR6-F1
#
_cell.length_a   1.000
_cell.length_b   1.000
_cell.length_c   1.000
_cell.angle_alpha   90.00
_cell.angle_beta   90.00
_cell.angle_gamma   90.00
#
_symmetry.space_group_name_H-M   'P 1'
#
loop_
_entity.id
_entity.type
_entity.pdbx_description
1 polymer ?
#
loop_
_entity_poly.entity_id
_entity_poly.type
_entity_poly.pdbx_seq_one_letter_code
_entity_poly.pdbx_strand_id
1 'polypeptide(L)'
;MKNILKRLLIMGQVAMLTVLVGLSSTAQAVAPANSILQIEVTVTIGGEALDQEEGPVAGVKVDLIPSEPSVSGMGEAVFEGESATITYIITTTANGEDIYTLTPELGEIEGVAGTSSPLAISQSTVALGATAVLSVEGDEVTVPFDGAEDNSINGIVPGENVVIGGQALTVVGITDTEATSKIQLSGSMNPAPAQGTLVAEFRSVTVTIDNVGSLEEAATPGSIPV
;
A
#
# COMPACT_ATOMS: atom_id res chain seq x y z
N MET A 1 44.51 15.27 31.21
CA MET A 1 43.34 15.90 30.54
C MET A 1 43.29 15.69 29.02
N LYS A 2 44.39 15.84 28.25
CA LYS A 2 44.40 15.68 26.78
C LYS A 2 43.87 14.34 26.23
N ASN A 3 44.04 13.24 26.95
CA ASN A 3 43.64 11.90 26.47
C ASN A 3 42.16 11.57 26.72
N ILE A 4 41.50 12.26 27.67
CA ILE A 4 40.08 12.05 27.99
C ILE A 4 39.22 12.79 26.96
N LEU A 5 39.62 14.01 26.57
CA LEU A 5 38.92 14.81 25.57
C LEU A 5 38.94 14.16 24.18
N LYS A 6 40.05 13.50 23.80
CA LYS A 6 40.14 12.73 22.55
C LYS A 6 39.23 11.50 22.52
N ARG A 7 39.08 10.81 23.66
CA ARG A 7 38.18 9.64 23.77
C ARG A 7 36.71 10.05 23.72
N LEU A 8 36.35 11.18 24.32
CA LEU A 8 34.99 11.72 24.26
C LEU A 8 34.58 12.15 22.84
N LEU A 9 35.51 12.78 22.10
CA LEU A 9 35.30 13.19 20.71
C LEU A 9 35.10 11.99 19.77
N ILE A 10 35.90 10.93 19.93
CA ILE A 10 35.77 9.71 19.12
C ILE A 10 34.48 8.95 19.46
N MET A 11 34.09 8.87 20.74
CA MET A 11 32.81 8.26 21.13
C MET A 11 31.60 9.03 20.59
N GLY A 12 31.66 10.38 20.56
CA GLY A 12 30.61 11.21 19.98
C GLY A 12 30.44 11.02 18.47
N GLN A 13 31.54 10.86 17.72
CA GLN A 13 31.49 10.60 16.27
C GLN A 13 30.99 9.19 15.94
N VAL A 14 31.35 8.19 16.75
CA VAL A 14 30.83 6.82 16.56
C VAL A 14 29.33 6.77 16.85
N ALA A 15 28.86 7.40 17.94
CA ALA A 15 27.43 7.44 18.26
C ALA A 15 26.59 8.16 17.20
N MET A 16 27.10 9.24 16.61
CA MET A 16 26.42 9.96 15.52
C MET A 16 26.34 9.11 14.24
N LEU A 17 27.36 8.30 13.95
CA LEU A 17 27.37 7.39 12.80
C LEU A 17 26.38 6.22 12.98
N THR A 18 26.26 5.66 14.19
CA THR A 18 25.31 4.56 14.45
C THR A 18 23.84 5.00 14.39
N VAL A 19 23.54 6.25 14.77
CA VAL A 19 22.19 6.83 14.65
C VAL A 19 21.82 7.08 13.17
N LEU A 20 22.79 7.44 12.32
CA LEU A 20 22.55 7.69 10.90
C LEU A 20 22.28 6.40 10.10
N VAL A 21 22.92 5.28 10.48
CA VAL A 21 22.69 3.97 9.84
C VAL A 21 21.35 3.37 10.27
N GLY A 22 20.87 3.64 11.49
CA GLY A 22 19.59 3.13 12.00
C GLY A 22 18.32 3.78 11.43
N LEU A 23 18.44 4.92 10.74
CA LEU A 23 17.32 5.63 10.11
C LEU A 23 17.19 5.38 8.60
N SER A 24 18.09 4.56 8.04
CA SER A 24 18.05 4.20 6.63
C SER A 24 17.11 3.02 6.43
N SER A 25 15.79 3.24 6.45
CA SER A 25 14.86 2.27 5.89
C SER A 25 15.15 2.15 4.41
N THR A 26 15.57 0.98 3.94
CA THR A 26 15.61 0.70 2.51
C THR A 26 14.17 0.68 2.01
N ALA A 27 13.67 1.78 1.43
CA ALA A 27 12.51 1.72 0.56
C ALA A 27 12.95 0.90 -0.65
N GLN A 28 12.64 -0.39 -0.65
CA GLN A 28 12.87 -1.22 -1.82
C GLN A 28 11.86 -0.80 -2.87
N ALA A 29 12.35 -0.45 -4.06
CA ALA A 29 11.48 -0.14 -5.20
C ALA A 29 10.59 -1.36 -5.50
N VAL A 30 9.30 -1.13 -5.70
CA VAL A 30 8.38 -2.17 -6.14
C VAL A 30 8.62 -2.42 -7.63
N ALA A 31 8.78 -3.68 -8.02
CA ALA A 31 8.81 -4.11 -9.42
C ALA A 31 7.41 -4.58 -9.82
N PRO A 32 6.69 -3.86 -10.71
CA PRO A 32 5.33 -4.22 -11.06
C PRO A 32 5.24 -5.57 -11.77
N ALA A 33 4.22 -6.34 -11.45
CA ALA A 33 3.92 -7.58 -12.15
C ALA A 33 3.70 -7.31 -13.64
N ASN A 34 3.97 -8.33 -14.44
CA ASN A 34 3.87 -8.33 -15.90
C ASN A 34 4.77 -7.33 -16.66
N SER A 35 5.49 -6.45 -15.96
CA SER A 35 6.52 -5.61 -16.55
C SER A 35 7.73 -6.44 -17.00
N ILE A 36 8.45 -5.92 -17.99
CA ILE A 36 9.70 -6.51 -18.48
C ILE A 36 10.86 -5.70 -17.90
N LEU A 37 11.69 -6.35 -17.08
CA LEU A 37 12.99 -5.82 -16.69
C LEU A 37 13.99 -6.04 -17.82
N GLN A 38 14.55 -4.95 -18.34
CA GLN A 38 15.55 -4.99 -19.41
C GLN A 38 16.92 -4.56 -18.90
N ILE A 39 17.96 -5.14 -19.48
CA ILE A 39 19.35 -4.74 -19.24
C ILE A 39 19.77 -3.83 -20.38
N GLU A 40 19.97 -2.55 -20.08
CA GLU A 40 20.62 -1.63 -21.01
C GLU A 40 22.14 -1.74 -20.84
N VAL A 41 22.83 -2.16 -21.90
CA VAL A 41 24.30 -2.24 -21.92
C VAL A 41 24.83 -1.04 -22.68
N THR A 42 25.50 -0.10 -22.02
CA THR A 42 26.24 0.96 -22.72
C THR A 42 27.68 0.51 -22.98
N VAL A 43 28.10 0.42 -24.24
CA VAL A 43 29.50 0.15 -24.60
C VAL A 43 30.17 1.46 -24.99
N THR A 44 31.28 1.78 -24.32
CA THR A 44 32.10 2.96 -24.65
C THR A 44 33.48 2.53 -25.17
N ILE A 45 33.97 3.18 -26.23
CA ILE A 45 35.35 3.03 -26.72
C ILE A 45 35.98 4.42 -26.80
N GLY A 46 37.05 4.64 -26.05
CA GLY A 46 37.75 5.93 -26.05
C GLY A 46 36.99 7.08 -25.36
N GLY A 47 35.94 6.78 -24.59
CA GLY A 47 35.10 7.76 -23.90
C GLY A 47 33.81 8.11 -24.61
N GLU A 48 33.64 7.66 -25.86
CA GLU A 48 32.41 7.84 -26.64
C GLU A 48 31.55 6.57 -26.55
N ALA A 49 30.24 6.73 -26.32
CA ALA A 49 29.29 5.65 -26.40
C ALA A 49 29.10 5.23 -27.86
N LEU A 50 29.13 3.92 -28.13
CA LEU A 50 28.81 3.39 -29.44
C LEU A 50 27.30 3.21 -29.58
N ASP A 51 26.75 3.58 -30.73
CA ASP A 51 25.41 3.20 -31.11
C ASP A 51 25.34 1.66 -31.20
N GLN A 52 24.51 1.05 -30.36
CA GLN A 52 24.15 -0.36 -30.54
C GLN A 52 23.02 -0.45 -31.55
N GLU A 53 23.10 -1.39 -32.49
CA GLU A 53 21.90 -1.82 -33.21
C GLU A 53 20.88 -2.35 -32.18
N GLU A 54 19.63 -1.90 -32.26
CA GLU A 54 18.52 -2.46 -31.48
C GLU A 54 18.35 -3.94 -31.82
N GLY A 55 19.03 -4.81 -31.08
CA GLY A 55 18.77 -6.24 -31.06
C GLY A 55 17.60 -6.56 -30.12
N PRO A 56 16.96 -7.73 -30.26
CA PRO A 56 15.91 -8.15 -29.33
C PRO A 56 16.51 -8.22 -27.91
N VAL A 57 16.09 -7.29 -27.05
CA VAL A 57 16.55 -7.25 -25.66
C VAL A 57 15.94 -8.44 -24.94
N ALA A 58 16.79 -9.35 -24.45
CA ALA A 58 16.34 -10.44 -23.58
C ALA A 58 15.97 -9.84 -22.22
N GLY A 59 14.68 -9.70 -21.95
CA GLY A 59 14.16 -9.21 -20.67
C GLY A 59 13.72 -10.32 -19.72
N VAL A 60 13.62 -10.00 -18.43
CA VAL A 60 13.01 -10.87 -17.42
C VAL A 60 11.61 -10.34 -17.12
N LYS A 61 10.58 -11.17 -17.36
CA LYS A 61 9.21 -10.83 -16.95
C LYS A 61 9.11 -10.92 -15.44
N VAL A 62 8.53 -9.89 -14.82
CA VAL A 62 8.25 -9.88 -13.37
C VAL A 62 6.95 -10.63 -13.13
N ASP A 63 7.02 -11.67 -12.30
CA ASP A 63 5.83 -12.41 -11.87
C ASP A 63 5.06 -11.63 -10.80
N LEU A 64 3.75 -11.90 -10.72
CA LEU A 64 2.93 -11.43 -9.61
C LEU A 64 3.44 -12.04 -8.30
N ILE A 65 3.59 -11.19 -7.30
CA ILE A 65 3.88 -11.53 -5.92
C ILE A 65 2.63 -11.14 -5.12
N PRO A 66 1.71 -12.09 -4.86
CA PRO A 66 0.57 -11.85 -3.99
C PRO A 66 1.04 -11.41 -2.60
N SER A 67 0.25 -10.58 -1.94
CA SER A 67 0.57 -10.09 -0.59
C SER A 67 -0.69 -9.73 0.17
N GLU A 68 -0.70 -9.96 1.48
CA GLU A 68 -1.81 -9.60 2.35
C GLU A 68 -2.09 -8.09 2.25
N PRO A 69 -3.36 -7.69 2.11
CA PRO A 69 -3.68 -6.27 1.99
C PRO A 69 -3.52 -5.60 3.35
N SER A 70 -3.22 -4.31 3.36
CA SER A 70 -3.37 -3.53 4.58
C SER A 70 -4.84 -3.20 4.78
N VAL A 71 -5.37 -3.48 5.98
CA VAL A 71 -6.75 -3.21 6.34
C VAL A 71 -6.79 -2.20 7.47
N SER A 72 -7.58 -1.15 7.30
CA SER A 72 -7.91 -0.19 8.36
C SER A 72 -9.42 -0.05 8.44
N GLY A 73 -9.96 0.27 9.61
CA GLY A 73 -11.40 0.38 9.80
C GLY A 73 -11.77 1.50 10.75
N MET A 74 -12.93 2.09 10.51
CA MET A 74 -13.56 3.03 11.42
C MET A 74 -15.03 2.62 11.60
N GLY A 75 -15.44 2.52 12.85
CA GLY A 75 -16.82 2.25 13.24
C GLY A 75 -17.33 3.35 14.16
N GLU A 76 -18.65 3.42 14.29
CA GLU A 76 -19.30 4.33 15.23
C GLU A 76 -19.50 3.64 16.58
N ALA A 77 -19.49 4.44 17.66
CA ALA A 77 -19.92 3.95 18.96
C ALA A 77 -21.45 3.86 18.97
N VAL A 78 -21.98 2.67 19.25
CA VAL A 78 -23.42 2.41 19.35
C VAL A 78 -23.76 1.81 20.71
N PHE A 79 -25.02 1.89 21.11
CA PHE A 79 -25.46 1.26 22.36
C PHE A 79 -25.66 -0.25 22.20
N GLU A 80 -25.69 -0.93 23.34
CA GLU A 80 -26.06 -2.35 23.42
C GLU A 80 -27.43 -2.58 22.77
N GLY A 81 -27.55 -3.63 21.98
CA GLY A 81 -28.77 -3.97 21.25
C GLY A 81 -28.98 -3.21 19.94
N GLU A 82 -28.18 -2.18 19.64
CA GLU A 82 -28.26 -1.42 18.39
C GLU A 82 -27.42 -2.07 17.28
N SER A 83 -27.75 -1.73 16.02
CA SER A 83 -26.95 -2.12 14.87
C SER A 83 -25.73 -1.21 14.72
N ALA A 84 -24.56 -1.78 14.41
CA ALA A 84 -23.35 -1.02 14.09
C ALA A 84 -22.96 -1.20 12.62
N THR A 85 -22.38 -0.16 12.03
CA THR A 85 -21.70 -0.24 10.72
C THR A 85 -20.23 0.12 10.90
N ILE A 86 -19.36 -0.74 10.37
CA ILE A 86 -17.91 -0.54 10.34
C ILE A 86 -17.50 -0.42 8.88
N THR A 87 -16.84 0.68 8.52
CA THR A 87 -16.26 0.87 7.20
C THR A 87 -14.79 0.53 7.25
N TYR A 88 -14.40 -0.47 6.47
CA TYR A 88 -13.02 -0.86 6.25
C TYR A 88 -12.49 -0.26 4.95
N ILE A 89 -11.22 0.16 4.95
CA ILE A 89 -10.44 0.47 3.76
C ILE A 89 -9.42 -0.64 3.60
N ILE A 90 -9.48 -1.30 2.44
CA ILE A 90 -8.57 -2.37 2.04
C ILE A 90 -7.67 -1.83 0.94
N THR A 91 -6.37 -1.86 1.17
CA THR A 91 -5.35 -1.38 0.23
C THR A 91 -4.43 -2.53 -0.14
N THR A 92 -4.19 -2.72 -1.44
CA THR A 92 -3.27 -3.77 -1.89
C THR A 92 -1.83 -3.48 -1.46
N THR A 93 -1.09 -4.54 -1.17
CA THR A 93 0.37 -4.49 -1.02
C THR A 93 1.08 -5.40 -2.03
N ALA A 94 0.32 -6.04 -2.93
CA ALA A 94 0.85 -6.83 -4.03
C ALA A 94 1.54 -5.91 -5.05
N ASN A 95 2.34 -6.49 -5.94
CA ASN A 95 3.00 -5.76 -7.02
C ASN A 95 2.20 -5.73 -8.32
N GLY A 96 0.95 -6.18 -8.32
CA GLY A 96 0.06 -6.26 -9.50
C GLY A 96 -1.40 -6.48 -9.07
N GLU A 97 -2.28 -6.75 -10.03
CA GLU A 97 -3.68 -7.08 -9.74
C GLU A 97 -3.79 -8.36 -8.89
N ASP A 98 -4.51 -8.26 -7.78
CA ASP A 98 -4.80 -9.39 -6.89
C ASP A 98 -6.26 -9.37 -6.43
N ILE A 99 -6.80 -10.54 -6.06
CA ILE A 99 -8.18 -10.73 -5.63
C ILE A 99 -8.22 -11.22 -4.18
N TYR A 100 -8.75 -10.37 -3.31
CA TYR A 100 -8.87 -10.63 -1.88
C TYR A 100 -10.24 -11.21 -1.53
N THR A 101 -10.28 -12.38 -0.90
CA THR A 101 -11.50 -12.93 -0.32
C THR A 101 -11.69 -12.41 1.10
N LEU A 102 -12.87 -11.85 1.38
CA LEU A 102 -13.21 -11.24 2.66
C LEU A 102 -14.12 -12.15 3.47
N THR A 103 -13.67 -12.49 4.67
CA THR A 103 -14.45 -13.27 5.64
C THR A 103 -14.60 -12.43 6.90
N PRO A 104 -15.78 -11.85 7.17
CA PRO A 104 -16.00 -11.12 8.41
C PRO A 104 -16.05 -12.11 9.57
N GLU A 105 -15.30 -11.83 10.63
CA GLU A 105 -15.29 -12.62 11.85
C GLU A 105 -15.32 -11.67 13.06
N LEU A 106 -16.19 -11.95 14.04
CA LEU A 106 -16.11 -11.34 15.36
C LEU A 106 -15.18 -12.22 16.18
N GLY A 107 -14.09 -11.64 16.68
CA GLY A 107 -13.30 -12.30 17.71
C GLY A 107 -14.11 -12.49 19.00
N GLU A 108 -13.60 -13.32 19.91
CA GLU A 108 -14.15 -13.39 21.28
C GLU A 108 -13.91 -12.04 21.97
N ILE A 109 -14.98 -11.36 22.40
CA ILE A 109 -14.89 -10.13 23.17
C ILE A 109 -15.17 -10.49 24.63
N GLU A 110 -14.13 -10.44 25.46
CA GLU A 110 -14.24 -10.70 26.90
C GLU A 110 -15.22 -9.70 27.55
N GLY A 111 -16.17 -10.20 28.34
CA GLY A 111 -17.15 -9.37 29.04
C GLY A 111 -18.30 -8.85 28.18
N VAL A 112 -18.49 -9.37 26.96
CA VAL A 112 -19.69 -9.10 26.13
C VAL A 112 -20.48 -10.39 25.95
N ALA A 113 -21.72 -10.40 26.44
CA ALA A 113 -22.68 -11.47 26.20
C ALA A 113 -23.55 -11.17 24.97
N GLY A 114 -23.91 -12.20 24.20
CA GLY A 114 -24.93 -12.07 23.15
C GLY A 114 -24.47 -11.60 21.77
N THR A 115 -23.16 -11.44 21.51
CA THR A 115 -22.61 -11.22 20.15
C THR A 115 -22.72 -12.47 19.28
N SER A 116 -23.94 -12.82 18.88
CA SER A 116 -24.20 -13.93 17.95
C SER A 116 -24.93 -13.49 16.68
N SER A 117 -25.12 -12.18 16.50
CA SER A 117 -25.79 -11.68 15.30
C SER A 117 -24.91 -11.92 14.06
N PRO A 118 -25.49 -12.37 12.94
CA PRO A 118 -24.71 -12.61 11.73
C PRO A 118 -24.06 -11.29 11.28
N LEU A 119 -22.78 -11.38 10.93
CA LEU A 119 -22.11 -10.29 10.22
C LEU A 119 -22.58 -10.30 8.78
N ALA A 120 -23.05 -9.16 8.30
CA ALA A 120 -23.26 -8.96 6.87
C ALA A 120 -22.13 -8.07 6.31
N ILE A 121 -21.60 -8.45 5.16
CA ILE A 121 -20.57 -7.71 4.45
C ILE A 121 -21.10 -7.30 3.09
N SER A 122 -20.80 -6.07 2.65
CA SER A 122 -21.31 -5.56 1.37
C SER A 122 -20.77 -6.31 0.15
N GLN A 123 -19.61 -6.94 0.27
CA GLN A 123 -18.98 -7.75 -0.76
C GLN A 123 -18.05 -8.80 -0.15
N SER A 124 -18.02 -10.00 -0.71
CA SER A 124 -17.18 -11.11 -0.22
C SER A 124 -15.81 -11.17 -0.91
N THR A 125 -15.59 -10.36 -1.95
CA THR A 125 -14.33 -10.30 -2.70
C THR A 125 -14.04 -8.88 -3.14
N VAL A 126 -12.75 -8.52 -3.20
CA VAL A 126 -12.28 -7.23 -3.74
C VAL A 126 -11.06 -7.50 -4.63
N ALA A 127 -11.16 -7.12 -5.90
CA ALA A 127 -10.00 -7.03 -6.79
C ALA A 127 -9.36 -5.65 -6.60
N LEU A 128 -8.03 -5.61 -6.49
CA LEU A 128 -7.25 -4.37 -6.35
C LEU A 128 -6.02 -4.43 -7.24
N GLY A 129 -5.80 -3.37 -8.02
CA GLY A 129 -4.64 -3.18 -8.89
C GLY A 129 -3.45 -2.53 -8.19
N ALA A 130 -2.25 -2.84 -8.69
CA ALA A 130 -1.01 -2.21 -8.21
C ALA A 130 0.05 -2.07 -9.31
N THR A 131 0.82 -0.99 -9.23
CA THR A 131 2.02 -0.78 -10.07
C THR A 131 3.03 0.07 -9.30
N ALA A 132 4.05 0.60 -9.97
CA ALA A 132 5.07 1.44 -9.35
C ALA A 132 5.32 2.71 -10.16
N VAL A 133 5.66 3.79 -9.46
CA VAL A 133 6.04 5.07 -10.05
C VAL A 133 7.36 4.92 -10.79
N LEU A 134 7.41 5.29 -12.07
CA LEU A 134 8.67 5.57 -12.78
C LEU A 134 9.05 7.05 -12.67
N SER A 135 8.08 7.93 -12.91
CA SER A 135 8.24 9.38 -12.77
C SER A 135 6.89 10.04 -12.53
N VAL A 136 6.92 11.29 -12.09
CA VAL A 136 5.72 12.10 -11.83
C VAL A 136 5.90 13.48 -12.44
N GLU A 137 4.87 13.92 -13.16
CA GLU A 137 4.76 15.27 -13.70
C GLU A 137 3.38 15.84 -13.36
N GLY A 138 3.31 16.71 -12.35
CA GLY A 138 2.04 17.28 -11.89
C GLY A 138 1.11 16.22 -11.31
N ASP A 139 0.00 15.97 -12.00
CA ASP A 139 -1.03 14.97 -11.69
C ASP A 139 -0.91 13.69 -12.54
N GLU A 140 0.12 13.56 -13.36
CA GLU A 140 0.40 12.38 -14.16
C GLU A 140 1.52 11.54 -13.53
N VAL A 141 1.32 10.22 -13.45
CA VAL A 141 2.31 9.23 -13.03
C VAL A 141 2.68 8.38 -14.24
N THR A 142 3.95 8.38 -14.64
CA THR A 142 4.44 7.37 -15.57
C THR A 142 4.74 6.09 -14.80
N VAL A 143 4.34 4.94 -15.33
CA VAL A 143 4.44 3.62 -14.71
C VAL A 143 4.96 2.60 -15.74
N PRO A 144 5.36 1.38 -15.35
CA PRO A 144 5.72 0.34 -16.31
C PRO A 144 4.50 -0.16 -17.10
N PHE A 145 4.74 -0.51 -18.36
CA PHE A 145 3.80 -1.25 -19.19
C PHE A 145 3.51 -2.62 -18.58
N ASP A 146 2.23 -3.01 -18.53
CA ASP A 146 1.79 -4.26 -17.92
C ASP A 146 1.72 -5.43 -18.92
N GLY A 147 2.10 -5.20 -20.17
CA GLY A 147 2.12 -6.22 -21.21
C GLY A 147 0.87 -6.27 -22.09
N ALA A 148 -0.13 -5.40 -21.88
CA ALA A 148 -1.29 -5.29 -22.76
C ALA A 148 -1.65 -3.82 -23.04
N GLU A 149 -1.81 -3.43 -24.31
CA GLU A 149 -2.28 -2.08 -24.62
C GLU A 149 -3.80 -1.98 -24.42
N ASP A 150 -4.22 -1.45 -23.27
CA ASP A 150 -5.62 -1.21 -22.98
C ASP A 150 -5.87 0.04 -22.09
N ASN A 151 -6.99 0.06 -21.35
CA ASN A 151 -7.36 1.18 -20.45
C ASN A 151 -7.21 0.79 -18.97
N SER A 152 -6.33 -0.17 -18.68
CA SER A 152 -5.95 -0.65 -17.37
C SER A 152 -4.44 -0.72 -17.27
N ILE A 153 -3.91 -0.63 -16.05
CA ILE A 153 -2.50 -0.94 -15.79
C ILE A 153 -2.46 -1.81 -14.54
N ASN A 154 -2.15 -3.10 -14.71
CA ASN A 154 -2.15 -4.09 -13.65
C ASN A 154 -3.41 -4.03 -12.77
N GLY A 155 -4.59 -3.98 -13.41
CA GLY A 155 -5.90 -3.98 -12.77
C GLY A 155 -6.41 -2.61 -12.35
N ILE A 156 -5.57 -1.56 -12.33
CA ILE A 156 -6.01 -0.19 -12.03
C ILE A 156 -6.78 0.36 -13.23
N VAL A 157 -7.97 0.93 -13.01
CA VAL A 157 -8.79 1.54 -14.07
C VAL A 157 -9.32 2.95 -13.70
N PRO A 158 -9.77 3.76 -14.67
CA PRO A 158 -10.36 5.07 -14.38
C PRO A 158 -11.57 5.00 -13.45
N GLY A 159 -11.62 5.92 -12.47
CA GLY A 159 -12.66 6.02 -11.45
C GLY A 159 -12.30 5.38 -10.11
N GLU A 160 -11.23 4.58 -10.06
CA GLU A 160 -10.77 3.93 -8.84
C GLU A 160 -9.87 4.84 -7.99
N ASN A 161 -9.68 4.47 -6.72
CA ASN A 161 -8.84 5.24 -5.82
C ASN A 161 -7.51 4.53 -5.59
N VAL A 162 -6.44 5.31 -5.59
CA VAL A 162 -5.08 4.84 -5.36
C VAL A 162 -4.42 5.64 -4.25
N VAL A 163 -3.50 5.00 -3.54
CA VAL A 163 -2.58 5.65 -2.62
C VAL A 163 -1.15 5.57 -3.17
N ILE A 164 -0.48 6.72 -3.24
CA ILE A 164 0.88 6.84 -3.76
C ILE A 164 1.70 7.72 -2.81
N GLY A 165 2.74 7.15 -2.19
CA GLY A 165 3.57 7.88 -1.23
C GLY A 165 2.77 8.49 -0.07
N GLY A 166 1.65 7.85 0.34
CA GLY A 166 0.75 8.32 1.39
C GLY A 166 -0.32 9.33 0.93
N GLN A 167 -0.36 9.71 -0.34
CA GLN A 167 -1.39 10.59 -0.91
C GLN A 167 -2.49 9.75 -1.55
N ALA A 168 -3.74 9.92 -1.09
CA ALA A 168 -4.91 9.25 -1.67
C ALA A 168 -5.53 10.13 -2.78
N LEU A 169 -5.64 9.58 -3.98
CA LEU A 169 -6.12 10.26 -5.18
C LEU A 169 -7.03 9.31 -5.99
N THR A 170 -7.84 9.88 -6.89
CA THR A 170 -8.68 9.11 -7.81
C THR A 170 -8.03 9.07 -9.18
N VAL A 171 -8.07 7.91 -9.85
CA VAL A 171 -7.63 7.75 -11.23
C VAL A 171 -8.67 8.38 -12.16
N VAL A 172 -8.23 9.32 -12.99
CA VAL A 172 -9.08 10.04 -13.95
C VAL A 172 -8.97 9.42 -15.35
N GLY A 173 -7.79 8.94 -15.71
CA GLY A 173 -7.53 8.38 -17.03
C GLY A 173 -6.28 7.53 -17.05
N ILE A 174 -6.20 6.66 -18.06
CA ILE A 174 -5.06 5.79 -18.31
C ILE A 174 -4.68 5.93 -19.78
N THR A 175 -3.37 5.98 -20.04
CA THR A 175 -2.79 5.72 -21.36
C THR A 175 -1.85 4.56 -21.18
N ASP A 176 -2.10 3.44 -21.87
CA ASP A 176 -1.22 2.28 -21.79
C ASP A 176 -0.81 1.81 -23.18
N THR A 177 0.49 1.93 -23.46
CA THR A 177 1.11 1.55 -24.74
C THR A 177 2.46 0.92 -24.47
N GLU A 178 2.96 0.11 -25.39
CA GLU A 178 4.30 -0.50 -25.24
C GLU A 178 5.41 0.55 -25.04
N ALA A 179 5.22 1.76 -25.58
CA ALA A 179 6.17 2.86 -25.49
C ALA A 179 6.02 3.71 -24.22
N THR A 180 4.79 3.89 -23.73
CA THR A 180 4.51 4.73 -22.56
C THR A 180 3.22 4.33 -21.87
N SER A 181 3.31 4.22 -20.53
CA SER A 181 2.20 3.88 -19.66
C SER A 181 2.05 4.94 -18.58
N LYS A 182 0.86 5.52 -18.46
CA LYS A 182 0.59 6.70 -17.64
C LYS A 182 -0.76 6.60 -16.96
N ILE A 183 -0.79 7.04 -15.70
CA ILE A 183 -1.98 7.18 -14.88
C ILE A 183 -2.19 8.67 -14.61
N GLN A 184 -3.30 9.22 -15.07
CA GLN A 184 -3.76 10.57 -14.77
C GLN A 184 -4.56 10.55 -13.48
N LEU A 185 -4.19 11.39 -12.51
CA LEU A 185 -4.85 11.49 -11.20
C LEU A 185 -5.74 12.72 -11.10
N SER A 186 -6.60 12.73 -10.09
CA SER A 186 -7.54 13.82 -9.78
C SER A 186 -6.86 15.09 -9.26
N GLY A 187 -5.56 15.05 -8.97
CA GLY A 187 -4.80 16.18 -8.47
C GLY A 187 -3.31 15.91 -8.47
N SER A 188 -2.52 16.98 -8.41
CA SER A 188 -1.06 16.89 -8.46
C SER A 188 -0.47 16.35 -7.15
N MET A 189 0.64 15.63 -7.25
CA MET A 189 1.35 15.10 -6.08
C MET A 189 2.44 16.07 -5.62
N ASN A 190 2.38 16.50 -4.36
CA ASN A 190 3.40 17.34 -3.75
C ASN A 190 3.61 16.98 -2.26
N PRO A 191 4.77 16.41 -1.88
CA PRO A 191 5.92 16.13 -2.74
C PRO A 191 5.62 15.04 -3.78
N ALA A 192 6.34 15.09 -4.91
CA ALA A 192 6.30 14.01 -5.89
C ALA A 192 6.90 12.73 -5.25
N PRO A 193 6.20 11.58 -5.32
CA PRO A 193 6.72 10.32 -4.83
C PRO A 193 7.98 9.91 -5.60
N ALA A 194 8.88 9.20 -4.92
CA ALA A 194 10.10 8.70 -5.54
C ALA A 194 9.82 7.59 -6.56
N GLN A 195 10.75 7.38 -7.49
CA GLN A 195 10.72 6.22 -8.37
C GLN A 195 10.68 4.92 -7.54
N GLY A 196 9.90 3.94 -7.99
CA GLY A 196 9.67 2.67 -7.32
C GLY A 196 8.63 2.73 -6.19
N THR A 197 8.05 3.90 -5.90
CA THR A 197 6.93 4.02 -4.96
C THR A 197 5.75 3.22 -5.47
N LEU A 198 5.15 2.41 -4.61
CA LEU A 198 3.93 1.66 -4.92
C LEU A 198 2.79 2.62 -5.26
N VAL A 199 2.11 2.35 -6.37
CA VAL A 199 0.79 2.87 -6.70
C VAL A 199 -0.19 1.75 -6.34
N ALA A 200 -0.88 1.88 -5.21
CA ALA A 200 -1.77 0.84 -4.70
C ALA A 200 -3.22 1.27 -4.78
N GLU A 201 -4.07 0.49 -5.43
CA GLU A 201 -5.51 0.68 -5.34
C GLU A 201 -6.02 0.39 -3.92
N PHE A 202 -7.06 1.12 -3.50
CA PHE A 202 -7.80 0.82 -2.30
C PHE A 202 -9.31 0.92 -2.51
N ARG A 203 -10.06 0.11 -1.77
CA ARG A 203 -11.52 0.12 -1.79
C ARG A 203 -12.11 0.07 -0.39
N SER A 204 -13.29 0.68 -0.24
CA SER A 204 -14.05 0.64 0.99
C SER A 204 -15.03 -0.54 1.00
N VAL A 205 -15.11 -1.22 2.13
CA VAL A 205 -16.04 -2.33 2.39
C VAL A 205 -16.76 -2.06 3.70
N THR A 206 -18.07 -2.30 3.73
CA THR A 206 -18.87 -2.09 4.94
C THR A 206 -19.24 -3.44 5.53
N VAL A 207 -19.02 -3.58 6.84
CA VAL A 207 -19.52 -4.70 7.65
C VAL A 207 -20.59 -4.16 8.58
N THR A 208 -21.74 -4.82 8.63
CA THR A 208 -22.82 -4.50 9.55
C THR A 208 -22.95 -5.58 10.61
N ILE A 209 -23.14 -5.12 11.85
CA ILE A 209 -23.48 -5.94 13.00
C ILE A 209 -24.92 -5.58 13.33
N ASP A 210 -25.85 -6.51 13.19
CA ASP A 210 -27.27 -6.21 13.38
C ASP A 210 -27.64 -5.95 14.85
N ASN A 211 -26.86 -6.52 15.78
CA ASN A 211 -27.07 -6.38 17.22
C ASN A 211 -25.74 -6.43 17.95
N VAL A 212 -25.33 -5.30 18.50
CA VAL A 212 -24.17 -5.22 19.40
C VAL A 212 -24.53 -5.83 20.75
N GLY A 213 -23.75 -6.81 21.19
CA GLY A 213 -24.00 -7.52 22.45
C GLY A 213 -23.99 -6.61 23.68
N SER A 214 -24.51 -7.12 24.79
CA SER A 214 -24.56 -6.42 26.06
C SER A 214 -23.31 -6.70 26.89
N LEU A 215 -22.82 -5.72 27.65
CA LEU A 215 -21.79 -5.97 28.65
C LEU A 215 -22.31 -6.98 29.69
N GLU A 216 -21.47 -7.95 30.03
CA GLU A 216 -21.75 -8.83 31.17
C GLU A 216 -21.75 -7.98 32.44
N GLU A 217 -22.83 -8.05 33.23
CA GLU A 217 -23.03 -7.15 34.38
C GLU A 217 -21.87 -7.30 35.39
N ALA A 218 -21.04 -6.27 35.53
CA ALA A 218 -19.93 -6.27 36.48
C ALA A 218 -20.45 -6.11 37.92
N ALA A 219 -20.46 -7.24 38.65
CA ALA A 219 -20.57 -7.40 40.10
C ALA A 219 -21.81 -6.79 40.80
N THR A 220 -22.54 -7.65 41.52
CA THR A 220 -23.51 -7.27 42.55
C THR A 220 -22.97 -6.15 43.45
N PRO A 221 -23.70 -5.04 43.65
CA PRO A 221 -23.32 -4.00 44.60
C PRO A 221 -23.04 -4.62 45.97
N GLY A 222 -21.80 -4.49 46.44
CA GLY A 222 -21.45 -4.90 47.79
C GLY A 222 -22.17 -4.03 48.82
N SER A 223 -22.94 -4.66 49.71
CA SER A 223 -23.59 -3.98 50.83
C SER A 223 -22.52 -3.43 51.80
N ILE A 224 -22.59 -2.14 52.12
CA ILE A 224 -21.86 -1.59 53.27
C ILE A 224 -22.68 -1.92 54.52
N PRO A 225 -22.18 -2.74 55.46
CA PRO A 225 -22.85 -2.90 56.75
C PRO A 225 -22.77 -1.55 57.49
N VAL A 226 -23.95 -1.04 57.90
CA VAL A 226 -24.10 0.16 58.71
C VAL A 226 -23.75 -0.13 60.16
#